data_AF-A0A536USR0-F1
#
_entry.id   AF-A0A536USR0-F1
#
_cell.length_a   1.000
_cell.length_b   1.000
_cell.length_c   1.000
_cell.angle_alpha   90.00
_cell.angle_beta   90.00
_cell.angle_gamma   90.00
#
_symmetry.space_group_name_H-M   'P 1'
#
loop_
_entity.id
_entity.type
_entity.pdbx_description
1 polymer ?
#
loop_
_entity_poly.entity_id
_entity_poly.type
_entity_poly.pdbx_seq_one_letter_code
_entity_poly.pdbx_strand_id
1 'polypeptide(L)'
;DLANPIYRDEVQMANPNASGTAYATIATFVQIFGEDKAFELLKGMHRNINNYPRSGPGAIRAVGRGETGIAVTFLHDGVTEIAGGFPVKIVVPCEGTGYEVGSMSIIKGARNLDNAKKFYDWALTPAAQKIGADTKNYQTPSNKAAPAPPGAPKMDEIRLINYDFAKYGSAAERKRLLEKWDREVAAMPR
;
A
#
# COMPACT_ATOMS: atom_id res chain seq x y z
N ASP A 1 13.22 10.51 6.68
CA ASP A 1 12.36 11.19 7.69
C ASP A 1 11.66 10.27 8.68
N LEU A 2 10.98 9.21 8.24
CA LEU A 2 10.12 8.38 9.11
C LEU A 2 10.80 7.73 10.33
N ALA A 3 12.14 7.60 10.32
CA ALA A 3 12.94 7.11 11.44
C ALA A 3 13.48 8.21 12.37
N ASN A 4 13.14 9.48 12.11
CA ASN A 4 13.57 10.60 12.95
C ASN A 4 12.87 10.51 14.33
N PRO A 5 13.60 10.51 15.46
CA PRO A 5 13.02 10.42 16.80
C PRO A 5 12.00 11.50 17.16
N ILE A 6 11.95 12.62 16.42
CA ILE A 6 10.90 13.64 16.60
C ILE A 6 9.49 13.09 16.37
N TYR A 7 9.36 11.97 15.63
CA TYR A 7 8.10 11.30 15.35
C TYR A 7 7.84 10.10 16.27
N ARG A 8 8.45 10.05 17.46
CA ARG A 8 8.19 8.99 18.42
C ARG A 8 6.69 8.91 18.71
N ASP A 9 6.13 7.71 18.59
CA ASP A 9 4.70 7.43 18.77
C ASP A 9 3.76 8.19 17.80
N GLU A 10 4.28 8.71 16.68
CA GLU A 10 3.54 9.53 15.70
C GLU A 10 3.53 8.92 14.29
N VAL A 11 3.88 7.64 14.16
CA VAL A 11 3.84 6.91 12.89
C VAL A 11 2.92 5.69 13.00
N GLN A 12 2.16 5.41 11.94
CA GLN A 12 1.52 4.11 11.74
C GLN A 12 1.83 3.53 10.36
N MET A 13 1.97 2.21 10.35
CA MET A 13 1.97 1.38 9.16
C MET A 13 1.21 0.11 9.50
N ALA A 14 0.48 -0.47 8.56
CA ALA A 14 -0.21 -1.72 8.83
C ALA A 14 0.77 -2.86 9.18
N ASN A 15 0.29 -3.90 9.88
CA ASN A 15 1.09 -5.09 10.14
C ASN A 15 1.31 -5.87 8.82
N PRO A 16 2.56 -6.13 8.40
CA PRO A 16 2.86 -6.78 7.12
C PRO A 16 2.45 -8.27 7.07
N ASN A 17 2.26 -8.92 8.21
CA ASN A 17 1.69 -10.27 8.26
C ASN A 17 0.21 -10.32 7.89
N ALA A 18 -0.53 -9.23 8.14
CA ALA A 18 -1.97 -9.13 7.87
C ALA A 18 -2.33 -8.28 6.65
N SER A 19 -1.45 -7.35 6.24
CA SER A 19 -1.74 -6.33 5.24
C SER A 19 -0.83 -6.44 4.02
N GLY A 20 -1.44 -6.55 2.84
CA GLY A 20 -0.74 -6.48 1.55
C GLY A 20 -0.03 -5.14 1.34
N THR A 21 -0.65 -4.03 1.75
CA THR A 21 -0.06 -2.68 1.69
C THR A 21 1.28 -2.62 2.43
N ALA A 22 1.34 -3.13 3.66
CA ALA A 22 2.57 -3.09 4.44
C ALA A 22 3.65 -4.03 3.89
N TYR A 23 3.27 -5.18 3.32
CA TYR A 23 4.22 -6.01 2.59
C TYR A 23 4.77 -5.30 1.34
N ALA A 24 3.91 -4.64 0.55
CA ALA A 24 4.33 -3.84 -0.59
C ALA A 24 5.27 -2.69 -0.18
N THR A 25 5.04 -2.06 0.97
CA THR A 25 5.95 -1.06 1.55
C THR A 25 7.34 -1.66 1.85
N ILE A 26 7.40 -2.80 2.54
CA ILE A 26 8.68 -3.46 2.86
C ILE A 26 9.43 -3.82 1.58
N ALA A 27 8.76 -4.47 0.63
CA ALA A 27 9.35 -4.84 -0.65
C ALA A 27 9.82 -3.61 -1.46
N THR A 28 9.07 -2.50 -1.40
CA THR A 28 9.46 -1.22 -2.00
C THR A 28 10.74 -0.68 -1.37
N PHE A 29 10.83 -0.65 -0.04
CA PHE A 29 12.03 -0.18 0.65
C PHE A 29 13.25 -1.04 0.30
N VAL A 30 13.09 -2.37 0.25
CA VAL A 30 14.17 -3.29 -0.15
C VAL A 30 14.62 -3.00 -1.59
N GLN A 31 13.70 -2.73 -2.51
CA GLN A 31 14.04 -2.44 -3.91
C GLN A 31 14.69 -1.06 -4.11
N ILE A 32 14.36 -0.06 -3.28
CA ILE A 32 14.94 1.29 -3.36
C ILE A 32 16.31 1.33 -2.66
N PHE A 33 16.39 0.82 -1.44
CA PHE A 33 17.55 1.03 -0.57
C PHE A 33 18.52 -0.16 -0.51
N GLY A 34 18.11 -1.32 -1.04
CA GLY A 34 18.74 -2.59 -0.71
C GLY A 34 18.26 -3.11 0.66
N GLU A 35 18.34 -4.42 0.86
CA GLU A 35 17.70 -5.08 2.00
C GLU A 35 18.22 -4.57 3.36
N ASP A 36 19.53 -4.48 3.55
CA ASP A 36 20.08 -4.11 4.86
C ASP A 36 19.67 -2.68 5.26
N LYS A 37 19.79 -1.72 4.33
CA LYS A 37 19.38 -0.33 4.57
C LYS A 37 17.88 -0.20 4.76
N ALA A 38 17.07 -0.97 4.03
CA ALA A 38 15.62 -1.01 4.22
C ALA A 38 15.25 -1.49 5.62
N PHE A 39 15.92 -2.53 6.12
CA PHE A 39 15.69 -3.04 7.47
C PHE A 39 16.20 -2.10 8.55
N GLU A 40 17.31 -1.37 8.34
CA GLU A 40 17.69 -0.28 9.25
C GLU A 40 16.62 0.81 9.33
N LEU A 41 16.07 1.21 8.18
CA LEU A 41 14.96 2.18 8.14
C LEU A 41 13.72 1.64 8.87
N LEU A 42 13.34 0.38 8.65
CA LEU A 42 12.19 -0.25 9.30
C LEU A 42 12.37 -0.35 10.82
N LYS A 43 13.58 -0.66 11.30
CA LYS A 43 13.93 -0.64 12.73
C LYS A 43 13.85 0.76 13.32
N GLY A 44 14.32 1.77 12.58
CA GLY A 44 14.17 3.18 12.95
C GLY A 44 12.70 3.60 13.05
N MET A 45 11.90 3.24 12.05
CA MET A 45 10.45 3.49 12.02
C MET A 45 9.72 2.77 13.16
N HIS A 46 10.11 1.54 13.50
CA HIS A 46 9.48 0.77 14.57
C HIS A 46 9.45 1.51 15.91
N ARG A 47 10.53 2.21 16.25
CA ARG A 47 10.63 3.04 17.47
C ARG A 47 9.70 4.25 17.46
N ASN A 48 9.19 4.61 16.28
CA ASN A 48 8.25 5.71 16.08
C ASN A 48 6.81 5.22 15.90
N ILE A 49 6.59 3.90 15.77
CA ILE A 49 5.28 3.35 15.48
C ILE A 49 4.48 3.12 16.76
N ASN A 50 3.39 3.87 16.92
CA ASN A 50 2.48 3.69 18.07
C ASN A 50 1.60 2.44 17.92
N ASN A 51 1.24 2.07 16.69
CA ASN A 51 0.38 0.93 16.40
C ASN A 51 0.62 0.35 15.00
N TYR A 52 0.40 -0.97 14.86
CA TYR A 52 0.37 -1.66 13.58
C TYR A 52 -1.06 -2.14 13.26
N PRO A 53 -1.91 -1.31 12.62
CA PRO A 53 -3.26 -1.72 12.23
C PRO A 53 -3.26 -2.98 11.36
N ARG A 54 -4.32 -3.78 11.42
CA ARG A 54 -4.43 -5.00 10.59
C ARG A 54 -4.62 -4.72 9.10
N SER A 55 -5.15 -3.56 8.72
CA SER A 55 -5.42 -3.17 7.32
C SER A 55 -4.65 -1.91 6.94
N GLY A 56 -4.23 -1.82 5.68
CA GLY A 56 -3.56 -0.63 5.11
C GLY A 56 -4.31 0.68 5.41
N PRO A 57 -5.61 0.79 5.02
CA PRO A 57 -6.41 1.98 5.31
C PRO A 57 -6.64 2.25 6.80
N GLY A 58 -6.36 1.29 7.69
CA GLY A 58 -6.37 1.53 9.13
C GLY A 58 -5.40 2.62 9.56
N ALA A 59 -4.20 2.67 8.97
CA ALA A 59 -3.17 3.65 9.34
C ALA A 59 -3.57 5.08 8.94
N ILE A 60 -4.07 5.29 7.72
CA ILE A 60 -4.44 6.64 7.26
C ILE A 60 -5.69 7.17 7.96
N ARG A 61 -6.64 6.30 8.33
CA ARG A 61 -7.79 6.70 9.16
C ARG A 61 -7.37 7.20 10.54
N ALA A 62 -6.31 6.65 11.12
CA ALA A 62 -5.74 7.17 12.36
C ALA A 62 -5.21 8.60 12.19
N VAL A 63 -4.57 8.91 11.05
CA VAL A 63 -4.15 10.29 10.71
C VAL A 63 -5.36 11.21 10.56
N GLY A 64 -6.37 10.79 9.79
CA GLY A 64 -7.59 11.58 9.60
C GLY A 64 -8.29 11.93 10.91
N ARG A 65 -8.19 11.05 11.92
CA ARG A 65 -8.76 11.23 13.27
C ARG A 65 -7.83 11.92 14.27
N GLY A 66 -6.59 12.20 13.89
CA GLY A 66 -5.59 12.79 14.79
C GLY A 66 -5.05 11.83 15.86
N GLU A 67 -5.17 10.51 15.64
CA GLU A 67 -4.63 9.46 16.53
C GLU A 67 -3.12 9.20 16.27
N THR A 68 -2.59 9.70 15.15
CA THR A 68 -1.16 9.63 14.77
C THR A 68 -0.85 10.71 13.73
N GLY A 69 0.38 11.23 13.70
CA GLY A 69 0.79 12.28 12.76
C GLY A 69 1.07 11.79 11.34
N ILE A 70 1.58 10.58 11.16
CA ILE A 70 2.04 10.07 9.86
C ILE A 70 1.55 8.64 9.64
N ALA A 71 1.05 8.35 8.44
CA ALA A 71 0.73 6.99 8.00
C ALA A 71 1.48 6.62 6.73
N VAL A 72 1.99 5.39 6.69
CA VAL A 72 2.51 4.78 5.46
C VAL A 72 1.42 3.91 4.84
N THR A 73 0.87 4.36 3.71
CA THR A 73 -0.25 3.72 2.98
C THR A 73 -0.16 3.97 1.47
N PHE A 74 -1.14 3.51 0.70
CA PHE A 74 -1.30 3.92 -0.70
C PHE A 74 -1.91 5.32 -0.81
N LEU A 75 -1.44 6.10 -1.79
CA LEU A 75 -1.84 7.50 -1.96
C LEU A 75 -3.35 7.66 -2.16
N HIS A 76 -4.01 6.73 -2.85
CA HIS A 76 -5.44 6.77 -3.10
C HIS A 76 -6.27 6.69 -1.81
N ASP A 77 -5.79 6.03 -0.76
CA ASP A 77 -6.47 6.04 0.53
C ASP A 77 -6.43 7.43 1.17
N GLY A 78 -5.33 8.17 1.00
CA GLY A 78 -5.25 9.57 1.42
C GLY A 78 -6.23 10.47 0.66
N VAL A 79 -6.43 10.20 -0.64
CA VAL A 79 -7.45 10.92 -1.44
C VAL A 79 -8.85 10.64 -0.92
N THR A 80 -9.13 9.39 -0.53
CA THR A 80 -10.39 9.02 0.11
C THR A 80 -10.64 9.80 1.40
N GLU A 81 -9.65 9.91 2.28
CA GLU A 81 -9.79 10.68 3.53
C GLU A 81 -9.99 12.18 3.27
N ILE A 82 -9.24 12.77 2.33
CA ILE A 82 -9.42 14.18 1.93
C ILE A 82 -10.83 14.42 1.36
N ALA A 83 -11.30 13.54 0.49
CA ALA A 83 -12.66 13.62 -0.05
C ALA A 83 -13.75 13.40 1.02
N GLY A 84 -13.38 12.75 2.14
CA GLY A 84 -14.20 12.62 3.35
C GLY A 84 -14.20 13.87 4.24
N GLY A 85 -13.38 14.88 3.93
CA GLY A 85 -13.26 16.11 4.72
C GLY A 85 -12.21 16.08 5.82
N PHE A 86 -11.37 15.03 5.89
CA PHE A 86 -10.32 14.92 6.89
C PHE A 86 -9.08 15.75 6.51
N PRO A 87 -8.36 16.33 7.49
CA PRO A 87 -7.22 17.22 7.25
C PRO A 87 -5.93 16.43 6.95
N VAL A 88 -5.96 15.58 5.92
CA VAL A 88 -4.83 14.74 5.51
C VAL A 88 -4.02 15.42 4.42
N LYS A 89 -2.68 15.33 4.51
CA LYS A 89 -1.76 15.72 3.43
C LYS A 89 -1.08 14.49 2.87
N ILE A 90 -1.15 14.33 1.54
CA ILE A 90 -0.46 13.26 0.81
C ILE A 90 0.98 13.71 0.52
N VAL A 91 1.94 12.81 0.71
CA VAL A 91 3.36 13.02 0.41
C VAL A 91 3.88 11.85 -0.41
N VAL A 92 4.63 12.16 -1.46
CA VAL A 92 5.39 11.19 -2.26
C VAL A 92 6.87 11.30 -1.85
N PRO A 93 7.50 10.23 -1.35
CA PRO A 93 8.92 10.26 -0.95
C PRO A 93 9.84 10.64 -2.13
N CYS A 94 10.86 11.47 -1.86
CA CYS A 94 11.75 12.00 -2.90
C CYS A 94 12.73 10.95 -3.45
N GLU A 95 13.01 9.92 -2.66
CA GLU A 95 13.81 8.75 -3.05
C GLU A 95 13.11 7.91 -4.13
N GLY A 96 11.80 8.10 -4.29
CA GLY A 96 10.91 7.30 -5.11
C GLY A 96 10.00 6.41 -4.27
N THR A 97 9.05 5.75 -4.92
CA THR A 97 8.12 4.83 -4.27
C THR A 97 7.76 3.66 -5.18
N GLY A 98 7.09 2.66 -4.61
CA GLY A 98 6.52 1.53 -5.33
C GLY A 98 5.04 1.75 -5.60
N TYR A 99 4.40 0.69 -6.08
CA TYR A 99 2.98 0.66 -6.38
C TYR A 99 2.47 -0.77 -6.23
N GLU A 100 1.15 -0.91 -6.18
CA GLU A 100 0.49 -2.20 -6.34
C GLU A 100 -0.26 -2.26 -7.67
N VAL A 101 -0.49 -3.49 -8.14
CA VAL A 101 -1.45 -3.76 -9.19
C VAL A 101 -2.59 -4.53 -8.57
N GLY A 102 -3.75 -3.89 -8.44
CA GLY A 102 -4.98 -4.57 -8.05
C GLY A 102 -5.29 -5.67 -9.04
N SER A 103 -5.23 -6.93 -8.58
CA SER A 103 -5.39 -8.11 -9.43
C SER A 103 -6.67 -8.86 -9.10
N MET A 104 -7.22 -9.54 -10.12
CA MET A 104 -8.28 -10.53 -9.94
C MET A 104 -7.72 -11.91 -10.31
N SER A 105 -8.19 -12.94 -9.61
CA SER A 105 -7.79 -14.34 -9.86
C SER A 105 -9.01 -15.26 -9.76
N ILE A 106 -9.15 -16.18 -10.71
CA ILE A 106 -10.17 -17.24 -10.65
C ILE A 106 -9.62 -18.40 -9.84
N ILE A 107 -10.34 -18.80 -8.80
CA ILE A 107 -9.94 -19.92 -7.94
C ILE A 107 -10.03 -21.24 -8.71
N LYS A 108 -9.00 -22.09 -8.60
CA LYS A 108 -8.99 -23.43 -9.19
C LYS A 108 -10.16 -24.24 -8.62
N GLY A 109 -10.97 -24.83 -9.50
CA GLY A 109 -12.18 -25.56 -9.10
C GLY A 109 -13.38 -24.67 -8.77
N ALA A 110 -13.41 -23.42 -9.25
CA ALA A 110 -14.55 -22.53 -9.08
C ALA A 110 -15.85 -23.20 -9.57
N ARG A 111 -16.85 -23.28 -8.69
CA ARG A 111 -18.16 -23.89 -8.98
C ARG A 111 -18.89 -23.24 -10.16
N ASN A 112 -18.62 -21.95 -10.40
CA ASN A 112 -19.26 -21.14 -11.44
C ASN A 112 -18.20 -20.57 -12.39
N LEU A 113 -17.38 -21.42 -13.01
CA LEU A 113 -16.24 -21.00 -13.82
C LEU A 113 -16.64 -20.04 -14.96
N ASP A 114 -17.73 -20.33 -15.65
CA ASP A 114 -18.17 -19.49 -16.79
C ASP A 114 -18.60 -18.09 -16.35
N ASN A 115 -19.29 -17.98 -15.21
CA ASN A 115 -19.66 -16.68 -14.65
C ASN A 115 -18.44 -15.94 -14.10
N ALA A 116 -17.46 -16.65 -13.51
CA ALA A 116 -16.22 -16.05 -13.06
C ALA A 116 -15.42 -15.44 -14.23
N LYS A 117 -15.36 -16.13 -15.38
CA LYS A 117 -14.74 -15.59 -16.61
C LYS A 117 -15.48 -14.36 -17.12
N LYS A 118 -16.82 -14.42 -17.22
CA LYS A 118 -17.63 -13.25 -17.64
C LYS A 118 -17.42 -12.04 -16.72
N PHE A 119 -17.34 -12.26 -15.41
CA PHE A 119 -17.04 -11.21 -14.45
C PHE A 119 -15.63 -10.64 -14.66
N TYR A 120 -14.64 -11.51 -14.90
CA TYR A 120 -13.27 -11.10 -15.18
C TYR A 120 -13.18 -10.17 -16.39
N ASP A 121 -13.83 -10.57 -17.49
CA ASP A 121 -13.87 -9.77 -18.73
C ASP A 121 -14.60 -8.45 -18.51
N TRP A 122 -15.76 -8.48 -17.85
CA TRP A 122 -16.55 -7.29 -17.55
C TRP A 122 -15.79 -6.29 -16.65
N ALA A 123 -15.16 -6.77 -15.58
CA ALA A 123 -14.47 -5.93 -14.60
C ALA A 123 -13.24 -5.20 -15.19
N LEU A 124 -12.71 -5.69 -16.32
CA LEU A 124 -11.64 -5.03 -17.06
C LEU A 124 -12.13 -4.03 -18.13
N THR A 125 -13.44 -3.89 -18.32
CA THR A 125 -14.00 -2.90 -19.24
C THR A 125 -13.87 -1.47 -18.69
N PRO A 126 -13.81 -0.44 -19.56
CA PRO A 126 -13.78 0.94 -19.12
C PRO A 126 -14.99 1.34 -18.27
N ALA A 127 -16.17 0.85 -18.64
CA ALA A 127 -17.42 1.13 -17.94
C ALA A 127 -17.40 0.57 -16.51
N ALA A 128 -16.89 -0.65 -16.31
CA ALA A 128 -16.77 -1.24 -14.98
C ALA A 128 -15.73 -0.51 -14.12
N GLN A 129 -14.56 -0.19 -14.68
CA GLN A 129 -13.52 0.52 -13.93
C GLN A 129 -13.95 1.95 -13.54
N LYS A 130 -14.81 2.61 -14.33
CA LYS A 130 -15.40 3.91 -13.98
C LYS A 130 -16.24 3.85 -12.68
N ILE A 131 -16.86 2.72 -12.37
CA ILE A 131 -17.68 2.56 -11.14
C ILE A 131 -16.86 2.85 -9.89
N GLY A 132 -15.55 2.61 -9.91
CA GLY A 132 -14.66 2.98 -8.80
C GLY A 132 -14.79 4.46 -8.42
N ALA A 133 -14.70 5.35 -9.41
CA ALA A 133 -14.85 6.79 -9.19
C ALA A 133 -16.22 7.13 -8.57
N ASP A 134 -17.29 6.53 -9.11
CA ASP A 134 -18.67 6.76 -8.67
C ASP A 134 -18.90 6.28 -7.23
N THR A 135 -18.05 5.37 -6.73
CA THR A 135 -18.08 4.80 -5.38
C THR A 135 -16.97 5.34 -4.46
N LYS A 136 -16.34 6.45 -4.83
CA LYS A 136 -15.26 7.11 -4.06
C LYS A 136 -14.01 6.25 -3.88
N ASN A 137 -13.71 5.41 -4.87
CA ASN A 137 -12.48 4.66 -4.99
C ASN A 137 -11.55 5.40 -5.95
N TYR A 138 -10.39 5.85 -5.46
CA TYR A 138 -9.48 6.77 -6.18
C TYR A 138 -8.25 6.07 -6.78
N GLN A 139 -8.28 4.74 -6.95
CA GLN A 139 -7.23 4.03 -7.65
C GLN A 139 -7.18 4.47 -9.13
N THR A 140 -5.98 4.48 -9.70
CA THR A 140 -5.80 4.71 -11.14
C THR A 140 -6.28 3.47 -11.90
N PRO A 141 -7.22 3.61 -12.86
CA PRO A 141 -7.69 2.50 -13.67
C PRO A 141 -6.56 1.85 -14.48
N SER A 142 -6.62 0.52 -14.64
CA SER A 142 -5.65 -0.23 -15.46
C SER A 142 -5.99 -0.19 -16.96
N ASN A 143 -7.28 0.03 -17.30
CA ASN A 143 -7.72 0.20 -18.67
C ASN A 143 -7.53 1.67 -19.10
N LYS A 144 -6.69 1.92 -20.11
CA LYS A 144 -6.37 3.27 -20.60
C LYS A 144 -7.56 4.07 -21.12
N ALA A 145 -8.66 3.40 -21.50
CA ALA A 145 -9.87 4.06 -21.95
C ALA A 145 -10.82 4.43 -20.79
N ALA A 146 -10.54 3.97 -19.57
CA ALA A 146 -11.29 4.38 -18.38
C ALA A 146 -10.76 5.73 -17.86
N PRO A 147 -11.63 6.71 -17.58
CA PRO A 147 -11.20 7.97 -16.99
C PRO A 147 -10.72 7.74 -15.55
N ALA A 148 -9.59 8.35 -15.20
CA ALA A 148 -9.14 8.37 -13.80
C ALA A 148 -10.08 9.24 -12.95
N PRO A 149 -10.39 8.83 -11.71
CA PRO A 149 -11.14 9.66 -10.77
C PRO A 149 -10.45 11.02 -10.55
N PRO A 150 -11.19 12.13 -10.37
CA PRO A 150 -10.60 13.39 -9.96
C PRO A 150 -9.79 13.24 -8.67
N GLY A 151 -8.56 13.73 -8.65
CA GLY A 151 -7.64 13.62 -7.51
C GLY A 151 -6.92 12.26 -7.39
N ALA A 152 -7.20 11.29 -8.27
CA ALA A 152 -6.42 10.06 -8.32
C ALA A 152 -4.91 10.37 -8.54
N PRO A 153 -4.00 9.57 -7.97
CA PRO A 153 -2.57 9.77 -8.17
C PRO A 153 -2.19 9.76 -9.65
N LYS A 154 -1.45 10.79 -10.06
CA LYS A 154 -0.90 10.90 -11.42
C LYS A 154 0.43 10.19 -11.49
N MET A 155 0.42 9.00 -12.07
CA MET A 155 1.58 8.10 -12.05
C MET A 155 2.79 8.66 -12.81
N ASP A 156 2.59 9.53 -13.79
CA ASP A 156 3.63 10.21 -14.57
C ASP A 156 4.34 11.34 -13.80
N GLU A 157 3.70 11.87 -12.75
CA GLU A 157 4.29 12.86 -11.85
C GLU A 157 5.01 12.20 -10.64
N ILE A 158 4.98 10.87 -10.54
CA ILE A 158 5.53 10.10 -9.42
C ILE A 158 6.78 9.33 -9.86
N ARG A 159 7.87 9.44 -9.09
CA ARG A 159 9.06 8.60 -9.27
C ARG A 159 8.77 7.18 -8.79
N LEU A 160 8.28 6.34 -9.70
CA LEU A 160 8.00 4.93 -9.44
C LEU A 160 9.23 4.06 -9.74
N ILE A 161 9.51 3.09 -8.87
CA ILE A 161 10.45 2.01 -9.21
C ILE A 161 9.84 1.07 -10.24
N ASN A 162 10.69 0.34 -10.98
CA ASN A 162 10.23 -0.83 -11.73
C ASN A 162 10.06 -2.00 -10.76
N TYR A 163 8.89 -2.08 -10.11
CA TYR A 163 8.62 -3.06 -9.08
C TYR A 163 8.68 -4.50 -9.62
N ASP A 164 9.50 -5.36 -9.01
CA ASP A 164 9.67 -6.77 -9.40
C ASP A 164 8.56 -7.65 -8.80
N PHE A 165 7.40 -7.66 -9.45
CA PHE A 165 6.27 -8.50 -9.03
C PHE A 165 6.57 -9.99 -9.10
N ALA A 166 7.48 -10.44 -9.96
CA ALA A 166 7.80 -11.87 -10.08
C ALA A 166 8.54 -12.37 -8.83
N LYS A 167 9.55 -11.61 -8.39
CA LYS A 167 10.30 -11.93 -7.16
C LYS A 167 9.44 -11.73 -5.91
N TYR A 168 8.89 -10.53 -5.72
CA TYR A 168 8.20 -10.17 -4.48
C TYR A 168 6.75 -10.69 -4.42
N GLY A 169 6.19 -11.15 -5.53
CA GLY A 169 4.92 -11.89 -5.56
C GLY A 169 5.08 -13.38 -5.25
N SER A 170 6.31 -13.90 -5.15
CA SER A 170 6.55 -15.32 -4.85
C SER A 170 6.29 -15.64 -3.37
N ALA A 171 5.75 -16.84 -3.11
CA ALA A 171 5.50 -17.29 -1.73
C ALA A 171 6.79 -17.40 -0.90
N ALA A 172 7.89 -17.83 -1.53
CA ALA A 172 9.18 -17.98 -0.87
C ALA A 172 9.76 -16.64 -0.41
N GLU A 173 9.79 -15.64 -1.30
CA GLU A 173 10.32 -14.32 -0.95
C GLU A 173 9.42 -13.60 0.05
N ARG A 174 8.09 -13.69 -0.11
CA ARG A 174 7.14 -13.13 0.86
C ARG A 174 7.38 -13.69 2.25
N LYS A 175 7.50 -15.02 2.36
CA LYS A 175 7.77 -15.69 3.64
C LYS A 175 9.10 -15.21 4.24
N ARG A 176 10.18 -15.21 3.45
CA ARG A 176 11.53 -14.82 3.91
C ARG A 176 11.56 -13.39 4.47
N LEU A 177 10.96 -12.44 3.76
CA LEU A 177 10.93 -11.04 4.19
C LEU A 177 10.10 -10.83 5.45
N LEU A 178 8.95 -11.50 5.57
CA LEU A 178 8.11 -11.39 6.75
C LEU A 178 8.77 -12.03 7.98
N GLU A 179 9.39 -13.20 7.83
CA GLU A 179 10.16 -13.83 8.91
C GLU A 179 11.36 -12.98 9.35
N LYS A 180 12.01 -12.29 8.41
CA LYS A 180 13.06 -11.31 8.74
C LYS A 180 12.48 -10.11 9.50
N TRP A 181 11.33 -9.59 9.07
CA TRP A 181 10.65 -8.47 9.73
C TRP A 181 10.22 -8.82 11.16
N ASP A 182 9.65 -10.01 11.36
CA ASP A 182 9.27 -10.49 12.69
C ASP A 182 10.48 -10.57 13.63
N ARG A 183 11.59 -11.13 13.14
CA ARG A 183 12.81 -11.32 13.94
C ARG A 183 13.56 -10.02 14.24
N GLU A 184 13.68 -9.14 13.26
CA GLU A 184 14.59 -7.98 13.34
C GLU A 184 13.89 -6.66 13.67
N VAL A 185 12.58 -6.57 13.43
CA VAL A 185 11.81 -5.35 13.63
C VAL A 185 10.74 -5.55 14.69
N ALA A 186 9.84 -6.53 14.53
CA ALA A 186 8.70 -6.71 15.42
C ALA A 186 9.09 -7.19 16.83
N ALA A 187 10.20 -7.93 16.95
CA ALA A 187 10.72 -8.40 18.23
C ALA A 187 11.46 -7.31 19.04
N MET A 188 11.72 -6.14 18.44
CA MET A 188 12.36 -5.03 19.15
C MET A 188 11.40 -4.42 20.19
N PRO A 189 11.93 -3.83 21.27
CA PRO A 189 11.13 -2.96 22.12
C PRO A 189 10.73 -1.70 21.35
N ARG A 190 9.55 -1.17 21.69
CA ARG A 190 9.04 0.13 21.24
C ARG A 190 9.48 1.23 22.23
#